data_AF-A0A8B9QBV9-F1
#
_entry.id   AF-A0A8B9QBV9-F1
#
_cell.length_a   1.000
_cell.length_b   1.000
_cell.length_c   1.000
_cell.angle_alpha   90.00
_cell.angle_beta   90.00
_cell.angle_gamma   90.00
#
_symmetry.space_group_name_H-M   'P 1'
#
loop_
_entity.id
_entity.type
_entity.pdbx_description
1 polymer ?
#
loop_
_entity_poly.entity_id
_entity_poly.type
_entity_poly.pdbx_seq_one_letter_code
_entity_poly.pdbx_strand_id
1 'polypeptide(L)'
;MFCTLNTHKVDMEKLLGGQIGLEDFIFAHTKGQRKEVEVFKSEEALGLTITDNGAGYAFIKVWGHNCPTCHPPPPGLAPNVPQSPGVGG
;
A
#
# COMPACT_ATOMS: atom_id res chain seq x y z
N MET A 1 2.37 -0.74 12.28
CA MET A 1 2.85 0.47 12.96
C MET A 1 4.31 0.61 12.61
N PHE A 2 4.78 1.79 12.21
CA PHE A 2 6.20 2.02 11.93
C PHE A 2 6.59 3.42 12.43
N CYS A 3 7.88 3.70 12.53
CA CYS A 3 8.37 5.00 12.99
C CYS A 3 9.26 5.64 11.93
N THR A 4 9.24 6.97 11.87
CA THR A 4 10.19 7.78 11.09
C THR A 4 10.99 8.69 12.01
N LEU A 5 12.22 9.01 11.60
CA LEU A 5 13.11 9.93 12.31
C LEU A 5 13.00 11.35 11.71
N ASN A 6 12.83 12.35 12.58
CA ASN A 6 12.85 13.78 12.24
C ASN A 6 11.80 14.24 11.21
N THR A 7 10.73 13.47 11.01
CA THR A 7 9.61 13.85 10.13
C THR A 7 8.32 13.15 10.54
N HIS A 8 7.21 13.90 10.57
CA HIS A 8 5.86 13.35 10.73
C HIS A 8 5.27 12.84 9.41
N LYS A 9 5.93 13.07 8.27
CA LYS A 9 5.49 12.56 6.97
C LYS A 9 5.86 11.08 6.85
N VAL A 10 5.06 10.34 6.09
CA VAL A 10 5.39 8.96 5.72
C VAL A 10 6.50 8.99 4.67
N ASP A 11 7.73 8.97 5.15
CA ASP A 11 8.96 8.98 4.35
C ASP A 11 9.71 7.66 4.59
N MET A 12 9.70 6.80 3.58
CA MET A 12 10.27 5.45 3.67
C MET A 12 11.80 5.43 3.70
N GLU A 13 12.45 6.55 3.37
CA GLU A 13 13.92 6.71 3.48
C GLU A 13 14.32 7.07 4.91
N LYS A 14 13.41 7.69 5.67
CA LYS A 14 13.61 8.10 7.06
C LYS A 14 13.00 7.14 8.09
N LEU A 15 12.80 5.87 7.72
CA LEU A 15 12.35 4.85 8.67
C LEU A 15 13.34 4.71 9.83
N LEU A 16 12.80 4.52 11.03
CA LEU A 16 13.60 4.25 12.22
C LEU A 16 14.40 2.97 12.03
N GLY A 17 15.73 3.11 11.99
CA GLY A 17 16.68 2.02 11.81
C GLY A 17 17.36 1.59 13.11
N GLY A 18 18.55 0.99 13.00
CA GLY A 18 19.32 0.48 14.14
C GLY A 18 20.17 1.52 14.89
N GLN A 19 20.33 2.73 14.35
CA GLN A 19 21.01 3.85 15.00
C GLN A 19 20.05 5.03 15.13
N ILE A 20 20.07 5.68 16.31
CA ILE A 20 19.22 6.80 16.69
C ILE A 20 20.11 7.83 17.40
N GLY A 21 20.06 9.09 17.00
CA GLY A 21 20.75 10.19 17.67
C GLY A 21 20.03 10.63 18.94
N LEU A 22 20.78 11.18 19.90
CA LEU A 22 20.23 11.65 21.19
C LEU A 22 19.19 12.77 21.06
N GLU A 23 19.18 13.49 19.94
CA GLU A 23 18.29 14.63 19.67
C GLU A 23 17.30 14.35 18.52
N ASP A 24 17.20 13.11 18.06
CA ASP A 24 16.26 12.75 17.01
C ASP A 24 14.82 12.73 17.54
N PHE A 25 13.92 13.34 16.78
CA PHE A 25 12.49 13.22 17.01
C PHE A 25 11.96 11.94 16.38
N ILE A 26 11.31 11.10 17.18
CA ILE A 26 10.67 9.87 16.71
C ILE A 26 9.19 10.15 16.46
N PHE A 27 8.74 9.90 15.23
CA PHE A 27 7.33 9.99 14.86
C PHE A 27 6.77 8.58 14.66
N ALA A 28 5.80 8.20 15.48
CA ALA A 28 5.15 6.91 15.38
C ALA A 28 3.90 7.00 14.48
N HIS A 29 3.87 6.16 13.45
CA HIS A 29 2.74 6.03 12.51
C HIS A 29 1.88 4.83 12.88
N THR A 30 0.66 5.10 13.28
CA THR A 30 -0.36 4.10 13.61
C THR A 30 -1.26 3.84 12.40
N LYS A 31 -2.06 2.77 12.46
CA LYS A 31 -2.98 2.44 11.36
C LYS A 31 -4.03 3.54 11.23
N GLY A 32 -4.14 4.12 10.04
CA GLY A 32 -5.23 5.00 9.66
C GLY A 32 -6.48 4.23 9.24
N GLN A 33 -7.32 4.86 8.42
CA GLN A 33 -8.54 4.24 7.90
C GLN A 33 -8.24 3.01 7.03
N ARG A 34 -9.03 1.95 7.21
CA ARG A 34 -8.96 0.75 6.36
C ARG A 34 -9.39 1.11 4.94
N LYS A 35 -8.58 0.74 3.96
CA LYS A 35 -8.88 0.84 2.53
C LYS A 35 -8.77 -0.55 1.92
N GLU A 36 -9.76 -0.94 1.14
CA GLU A 36 -9.74 -2.14 0.31
C GLU A 36 -9.61 -1.71 -1.15
N VAL A 37 -8.72 -2.39 -1.88
CA VAL A 37 -8.41 -2.06 -3.27
C VAL A 37 -8.34 -3.37 -4.05
N GLU A 38 -9.10 -3.45 -5.13
CA GLU A 38 -8.99 -4.54 -6.11
C GLU A 38 -7.85 -4.23 -7.09
N VAL A 39 -7.01 -5.23 -7.37
CA VAL A 39 -5.86 -5.09 -8.27
C VAL A 39 -5.92 -6.19 -9.33
N PHE A 40 -5.89 -5.78 -10.60
CA PHE A 40 -5.78 -6.71 -11.73
C PHE A 40 -4.30 -7.05 -11.99
N LYS A 41 -3.94 -8.33 -11.90
CA LYS A 41 -2.58 -8.80 -12.15
C LYS A 41 -2.34 -8.96 -13.66
N SER A 42 -1.88 -7.89 -14.32
CA SER A 42 -1.58 -7.87 -15.76
C SER A 42 -0.19 -8.41 -16.11
N GLU A 43 0.74 -8.42 -15.16
CA GLU A 43 2.13 -8.85 -15.33
C GLU A 43 2.50 -9.94 -14.30
N GLU A 44 3.62 -10.64 -14.53
CA GLU A 44 4.11 -11.70 -13.64
C GLU A 44 4.40 -11.18 -12.22
N ALA A 45 4.93 -9.96 -12.12
CA ALA A 45 5.22 -9.26 -10.87
C ALA A 45 4.42 -7.96 -10.75
N LEU A 46 3.96 -7.62 -9.53
CA LEU A 46 3.24 -6.36 -9.26
C LEU A 46 4.18 -5.16 -9.08
N GLY A 47 5.50 -5.36 -9.07
CA GLY A 47 6.48 -4.32 -8.79
C GLY A 47 6.38 -3.72 -7.38
N LEU A 48 5.80 -4.45 -6.42
CA LEU A 48 5.67 -3.99 -5.04
C LEU A 48 6.80 -4.55 -4.18
N THR A 49 7.37 -3.70 -3.33
CA THR A 49 8.25 -4.15 -2.25
C THR A 49 7.49 -4.11 -0.93
N ILE A 50 7.33 -5.27 -0.30
CA ILE A 50 6.70 -5.41 1.02
C ILE A 50 7.81 -5.48 2.08
N THR A 51 7.64 -4.76 3.18
CA THR A 51 8.55 -4.76 4.34
C THR A 51 7.73 -4.94 5.60
N ASP A 52 8.25 -5.65 6.60
CA ASP A 52 7.62 -5.79 7.90
C ASP A 52 8.31 -4.96 8.98
N ASN A 53 7.60 -4.72 10.08
CA ASN A 53 8.13 -4.00 11.24
C ASN A 53 8.67 -4.92 12.34
N GLY A 54 8.89 -6.21 12.06
CA GLY A 54 9.33 -7.21 13.05
C GLY A 54 8.29 -7.55 14.13
N ALA A 55 7.06 -7.02 14.04
CA ALA A 55 6.01 -7.18 15.04
C ALA A 55 4.68 -7.62 14.41
N GLY A 56 4.74 -8.39 13.33
CA GLY A 56 3.56 -8.98 12.68
C GLY A 56 2.75 -8.03 11.78
N TYR A 57 3.30 -6.85 11.44
CA TYR A 57 2.67 -5.94 10.49
C TYR A 57 3.59 -5.68 9.29
N ALA A 58 3.14 -6.12 8.11
CA ALA A 58 3.74 -5.78 6.83
C ALA A 58 3.14 -4.49 6.24
N PHE A 59 3.94 -3.75 5.49
CA PHE A 59 3.57 -2.53 4.77
C PHE A 59 4.32 -2.46 3.43
N ILE A 60 3.76 -1.70 2.48
CA ILE A 60 4.37 -1.51 1.16
C ILE A 60 5.39 -0.38 1.27
N LYS A 61 6.65 -0.64 0.89
CA LYS A 61 7.75 0.33 0.90
C LYS A 61 7.91 1.05 -0.44
N VAL A 62 7.71 0.34 -1.56
CA VAL A 62 7.81 0.90 -2.92
C VAL A 62 6.65 0.38 -3.74
N TRP A 63 6.00 1.30 -4.43
CA TRP A 63 5.11 0.99 -5.55
C TRP A 63 5.94 1.18 -6.82
N GLY A 64 6.15 0.12 -7.60
CA GLY A 64 6.97 0.17 -8.81
C GLY A 64 6.49 1.25 -9.80
N HIS A 65 7.36 1.67 -10.73
CA HIS A 65 7.03 2.71 -11.72
C HIS A 65 5.77 2.42 -12.56
N ASN A 66 5.30 1.16 -12.59
CA ASN A 66 4.03 0.74 -13.19
C ASN A 66 2.97 0.52 -12.11
N CYS A 67 2.18 1.56 -11.87
CA CYS A 67 1.12 1.53 -10.91
C CYS A 67 -0.25 1.27 -11.53
N PRO A 68 -0.83 0.05 -11.40
CA PRO A 68 -2.15 -0.24 -11.96
C PRO A 68 -3.27 0.60 -11.33
N THR A 69 -3.06 1.18 -10.14
CA THR A 69 -4.01 2.14 -9.54
C THR A 69 -3.80 3.59 -9.98
N CYS A 70 -2.74 3.87 -10.74
CA CYS A 70 -2.39 5.21 -11.22
C CYS A 70 -2.86 5.45 -12.67
N HIS A 71 -3.38 4.42 -13.33
CA HIS A 71 -4.01 4.53 -14.64
C HIS A 71 -5.48 4.11 -14.53
N PRO A 72 -6.44 4.92 -15.02
CA PRO A 72 -7.80 4.41 -15.22
C PRO A 72 -7.74 3.20 -16.17
N PRO A 73 -8.57 2.16 -15.96
CA PRO A 73 -8.62 1.03 -16.87
C PRO A 73 -8.87 1.53 -18.30
N PRO A 74 -8.22 0.94 -19.33
CA PRO A 74 -8.47 1.32 -20.71
C PRO A 74 -9.98 1.19 -21.00
N PRO A 75 -10.60 2.17 -21.68
CA PRO A 75 -12.02 2.14 -21.98
C PRO A 75 -12.34 0.87 -22.79
N GLY A 76 -12.95 -0.12 -22.16
CA GLY A 76 -13.29 -1.40 -22.78
C GLY A 76 -13.25 -2.63 -21.85
N LEU A 77 -12.54 -2.55 -20.72
CA LEU A 77 -12.53 -3.61 -19.69
C LEU A 77 -13.46 -3.22 -18.53
N ALA A 78 -14.76 -3.38 -18.73
CA ALA A 78 -15.69 -3.41 -17.60
C ALA A 78 -15.45 -4.71 -16.80
N PRO A 79 -15.41 -4.67 -15.46
CA PRO A 79 -15.46 -5.89 -14.67
C PRO A 79 -16.79 -6.59 -14.98
N ASN A 80 -16.74 -7.87 -15.32
CA ASN A 80 -17.92 -8.71 -15.43
C ASN A 80 -18.60 -8.71 -14.06
N VAL A 81 -19.60 -7.84 -13.87
CA VAL A 81 -20.56 -7.96 -12.79
C VAL A 81 -21.36 -9.22 -13.10
N PRO A 82 -21.37 -10.25 -12.24
CA PRO A 82 -22.28 -11.38 -12.43
C PRO A 82 -23.70 -10.83 -12.42
N GLN A 83 -24.42 -10.93 -13.54
CA GLN A 83 -25.85 -10.64 -13.55
C GLN A 83 -26.51 -11.67 -12.63
N SER A 84 -27.10 -11.20 -11.52
CA SER A 84 -27.97 -12.01 -10.68
C SER A 84 -29.05 -12.67 -11.56
N PRO A 85 -29.35 -13.97 -11.38
CA PRO A 85 -30.39 -14.61 -12.16
C PRO A 85 -31.73 -13.93 -11.84
N GLY A 86 -32.42 -13.50 -12.89
CA GLY A 86 -33.71 -12.82 -12.78
C GLY A 86 -34.74 -13.68 -12.07
N VAL A 87 -35.41 -13.09 -11.09
CA VAL A 87 -36.66 -13.64 -10.56
C VAL A 87 -37.76 -13.20 -11.52
N GLY A 88 -38.15 -14.11 -12.41
CA GLY A 88 -39.43 -14.05 -13.12
C GLY A 88 -40.50 -14.76 -12.29
N GLY A 89 -41.66 -14.12 -12.12
CA GLY A 89 -42.83 -14.62 -11.40
C GLY A 89 -43.73 -13.49 -10.96
#